data_AF-A0AAY4EWD3-F1
#
_entry.id   AF-A0AAY4EWD3-F1
#
_cell.length_a   1.000
_cell.length_b   1.000
_cell.length_c   1.000
_cell.angle_alpha   90.00
_cell.angle_beta   90.00
_cell.angle_gamma   90.00
#
_symmetry.space_group_name_H-M   'P 1'
#
loop_
_entity.id
_entity.type
_entity.pdbx_description
1 polymer ?
#
loop_
_entity_poly.entity_id
_entity_poly.type
_entity_poly.pdbx_seq_one_letter_code
_entity_poly.pdbx_strand_id
1 'polypeptide(L)'
;KMAETQTLNFGPEWLRALSGGGGGGSGGISTSTIASPPLSPALPKYKLADYRYGREEMLALYVKENKIPVDLHDREFLSILQEDPLPPLALVPFTEEESRQRGWRILPKKL
;
A
#
# COMPACT_ATOMS: atom_id res chain seq x y z
N LYS A 1 -15.26 45.76 0.32
CA LYS A 1 -15.64 44.45 -0.27
C LYS A 1 -14.67 43.42 0.32
N MET A 2 -15.01 42.81 1.45
CA MET A 2 -14.16 41.79 2.09
C MET A 2 -14.11 40.54 1.21
N ALA A 3 -12.91 39.98 1.05
CA ALA A 3 -12.68 38.75 0.29
C ALA A 3 -13.18 37.55 1.09
N GLU A 4 -14.09 36.79 0.50
CA GLU A 4 -14.62 35.54 1.04
C GLU A 4 -13.54 34.45 0.89
N THR A 5 -13.06 33.90 2.01
CA THR A 5 -12.07 32.83 2.00
C THR A 5 -12.74 31.55 1.54
N GLN A 6 -12.62 31.24 0.24
CA GLN A 6 -13.05 29.95 -0.31
C GLN A 6 -12.28 28.81 0.38
N THR A 7 -12.94 28.06 1.24
CA THR A 7 -12.37 26.86 1.83
C THR A 7 -12.22 25.80 0.74
N LEU A 8 -11.00 25.31 0.52
CA LEU A 8 -10.73 24.31 -0.49
C LEU A 8 -11.25 22.94 0.00
N ASN A 9 -12.21 22.38 -0.76
CA ASN A 9 -12.92 21.14 -0.45
C ASN A 9 -12.08 19.88 -0.73
N PHE A 10 -10.92 19.74 -0.09
CA PHE A 10 -10.10 18.54 -0.22
C PHE A 10 -10.61 17.39 0.66
N GLY A 11 -10.61 16.18 0.10
CA GLY A 11 -10.83 14.92 0.82
C GLY A 11 -12.30 14.47 0.94
N PRO A 12 -12.52 13.20 1.32
CA PRO A 12 -13.84 12.63 1.60
C PRO A 12 -14.61 13.41 2.67
N GLU A 13 -15.94 13.35 2.63
CA GLU A 13 -16.83 14.14 3.51
C GLU A 13 -16.58 13.96 5.01
N TRP A 14 -16.20 12.75 5.44
CA TRP A 14 -15.92 12.46 6.84
C TRP A 14 -14.70 13.23 7.38
N LEU A 15 -13.73 13.55 6.53
CA LEU A 15 -12.57 14.38 6.88
C LEU A 15 -12.97 15.86 7.00
N ARG A 16 -13.87 16.34 6.13
CA ARG A 16 -14.36 17.72 6.17
C ARG A 16 -15.19 18.00 7.42
N ALA A 17 -16.01 17.03 7.83
CA ALA A 17 -16.83 17.14 9.05
C ALA A 17 -16.02 17.34 10.33
N LEU A 18 -14.76 16.87 10.36
CA LEU A 18 -13.85 17.03 11.51
C LEU A 18 -13.04 18.34 11.45
N SER A 19 -12.82 18.89 10.25
CA SER A 19 -12.00 20.09 10.05
C SER A 19 -12.76 21.40 10.28
N GLY A 20 -14.09 21.36 10.45
CA GLY A 20 -14.92 22.54 10.71
C GLY A 20 -14.84 22.99 12.17
N GLY A 21 -13.72 23.58 12.60
CA GLY A 21 -13.60 24.06 13.98
C GLY A 21 -12.31 24.79 14.29
N GLY A 22 -12.18 26.03 13.84
CA GLY A 22 -11.06 26.89 14.22
C GLY A 22 -11.27 28.34 13.82
N GLY A 23 -12.01 29.11 14.63
CA GLY A 23 -12.07 30.56 14.45
C GLY A 23 -13.21 31.28 15.20
N GLY A 24 -12.90 31.77 16.40
CA GLY A 24 -13.36 33.07 16.90
C GLY A 24 -14.76 33.18 17.55
N GLY A 25 -14.77 33.56 18.83
CA GLY A 25 -15.69 34.58 19.34
C GLY A 25 -16.97 34.14 20.07
N SER A 26 -16.93 34.25 21.39
CA SER A 26 -18.03 34.64 22.31
C SER A 26 -19.33 33.81 22.35
N GLY A 27 -19.44 33.01 23.41
CA GLY A 27 -20.64 32.94 24.24
C GLY A 27 -21.78 32.03 23.78
N GLY A 28 -21.97 30.92 24.51
CA GLY A 28 -23.21 30.13 24.47
C GLY A 28 -22.96 28.64 24.26
N ILE A 29 -23.31 27.86 25.28
CA ILE A 29 -23.27 26.40 25.33
C ILE A 29 -23.78 25.79 24.02
N SER A 30 -22.90 25.15 23.26
CA SER A 30 -23.29 24.15 22.27
C SER A 30 -22.31 23.00 22.35
N THR A 31 -22.84 21.88 22.83
CA THR A 31 -22.18 20.60 22.99
C THR A 31 -21.58 20.17 21.65
N SER A 32 -20.26 20.30 21.51
CA SER A 32 -19.51 19.72 20.42
C SER A 32 -19.58 18.21 20.56
N THR A 33 -20.56 17.61 19.89
CA THR A 33 -20.57 16.17 19.63
C THR A 33 -19.31 15.88 18.84
N ILE A 34 -18.29 15.33 19.52
CA ILE A 34 -17.19 14.62 18.89
C ILE A 34 -17.86 13.43 18.18
N ALA A 35 -18.36 13.66 16.98
CA ALA A 35 -18.97 12.63 16.16
C ALA A 35 -17.83 11.71 15.74
N SER A 36 -17.67 10.64 16.51
CA SER A 36 -16.79 9.53 16.16
C SER A 36 -17.14 9.07 14.75
N PRO A 37 -16.18 8.57 13.95
CA PRO A 37 -16.53 7.94 12.69
C PRO A 37 -17.64 6.91 12.95
N PRO A 38 -18.65 6.79 12.07
CA PRO A 38 -19.71 5.82 12.27
C PRO A 38 -19.07 4.47 12.56
N LEU A 39 -19.52 3.81 13.63
CA LEU A 39 -19.09 2.46 13.95
C LEU A 39 -19.21 1.67 12.65
N SER A 40 -18.07 1.20 12.14
CA SER A 40 -18.08 0.36 10.94
C SER A 40 -19.10 -0.73 11.19
N PRO A 41 -19.98 -1.07 10.21
CA PRO A 41 -20.91 -2.18 10.37
C PRO A 41 -20.11 -3.34 10.95
N ALA A 42 -20.61 -3.97 12.01
CA ALA A 42 -19.98 -5.13 12.63
C ALA A 42 -20.03 -6.27 11.61
N LEU A 43 -19.16 -6.19 10.61
CA LEU A 43 -18.98 -7.19 9.59
C LEU A 43 -18.61 -8.46 10.34
N PRO A 44 -19.24 -9.60 10.01
CA PRO A 44 -18.83 -10.89 10.55
C PRO A 44 -17.30 -10.97 10.44
N LYS A 45 -16.62 -11.33 11.52
CA LYS A 45 -15.16 -11.54 11.50
C LYS A 45 -14.87 -12.52 10.38
N TYR A 46 -14.50 -12.02 9.20
CA TYR A 46 -14.27 -12.85 8.03
C TYR A 46 -13.16 -13.81 8.40
N LYS A 47 -13.47 -15.11 8.40
CA LYS A 47 -12.46 -16.14 8.67
C LYS A 47 -11.40 -16.00 7.59
N LEU A 48 -10.17 -15.67 7.99
CA LEU A 48 -9.04 -15.69 7.07
C LEU A 48 -8.83 -17.12 6.55
N ALA A 49 -8.21 -17.24 5.38
CA ALA A 49 -7.76 -18.54 4.90
C ALA A 49 -6.77 -19.14 5.91
N ASP A 50 -6.87 -20.44 6.17
CA ASP A 50 -6.06 -21.11 7.19
C ASP A 50 -4.55 -21.08 6.86
N TYR A 51 -4.19 -21.02 5.57
CA TYR A 51 -2.81 -20.86 5.09
C TYR A 51 -2.70 -19.59 4.26
N ARG A 52 -2.33 -18.48 4.90
CA ARG A 52 -2.19 -17.19 4.25
C ARG A 52 -0.85 -16.60 4.68
N TYR A 53 0.01 -16.31 3.71
CA TYR A 53 1.33 -15.75 3.95
C TYR A 53 1.45 -14.41 3.23
N GLY A 54 1.75 -13.36 3.98
CA GLY A 54 2.11 -12.05 3.45
C GLY A 54 3.48 -12.06 2.78
N ARG A 55 3.86 -10.93 2.18
CA ARG A 55 5.14 -10.78 1.47
C ARG A 55 6.33 -11.12 2.36
N GLU A 56 6.43 -10.50 3.54
CA GLU A 56 7.57 -10.72 4.44
C GLU A 56 7.61 -12.14 5.01
N GLU A 57 6.44 -12.73 5.30
CA GLU A 57 6.34 -14.12 5.73
C GLU A 57 6.83 -15.08 4.63
N MET A 58 6.48 -14.80 3.37
CA MET A 58 6.96 -15.61 2.25
C MET A 58 8.45 -15.49 2.02
N LEU A 59 9.02 -14.29 2.19
CA LEU A 59 10.47 -14.08 2.07
C LEU A 59 11.22 -14.73 3.24
N ALA A 60 10.65 -14.73 4.45
CA ALA A 60 11.24 -15.40 5.61
C ALA A 60 11.30 -16.93 5.46
N LEU A 61 10.42 -17.51 4.65
CA LEU A 61 10.40 -18.95 4.36
C LEU A 61 11.41 -19.37 3.26
N TYR A 62 12.12 -18.43 2.63
CA TYR A 62 13.12 -18.75 1.60
C TYR A 62 14.35 -19.44 2.18
N VAL A 63 14.76 -20.55 1.57
CA VAL A 63 15.97 -21.30 1.89
C VAL A 63 16.89 -21.29 0.67
N LYS A 64 18.13 -20.83 0.84
CA LYS A 64 19.08 -20.60 -0.25
C LYS A 64 19.60 -21.89 -0.88
N GLU A 65 19.83 -22.92 -0.07
CA GLU A 65 20.37 -24.20 -0.52
C GLU A 65 19.24 -25.18 -0.90
N ASN A 66 18.41 -24.78 -1.87
CA ASN A 66 17.33 -25.64 -2.34
C ASN A 66 17.73 -26.43 -3.58
N LYS A 67 17.45 -27.74 -3.59
CA LYS A 67 17.74 -28.59 -4.74
C LYS A 67 16.78 -28.22 -5.88
N ILE A 68 17.31 -28.24 -7.11
CA ILE A 68 16.48 -28.06 -8.31
C ILE A 68 15.44 -29.18 -8.36
N PRO A 69 14.14 -28.87 -8.44
CA PRO A 69 13.07 -29.86 -8.64
C PRO A 69 13.37 -30.75 -9.86
N VAL A 70 13.12 -32.05 -9.74
CA VAL A 70 13.42 -33.02 -10.81
C VAL A 70 12.72 -32.66 -12.13
N ASP A 71 11.48 -32.17 -12.03
CA ASP A 71 10.67 -31.78 -13.19
C ASP A 71 11.29 -30.66 -14.04
N LEU A 72 12.16 -29.82 -13.45
CA LEU A 72 12.84 -28.75 -14.20
C LEU A 72 14.05 -29.23 -15.02
N HIS A 73 14.45 -30.50 -14.91
CA HIS A 73 15.53 -31.08 -15.72
C HIS A 73 15.05 -31.54 -17.10
N ASP A 74 13.74 -31.52 -17.37
CA ASP A 74 13.20 -31.89 -18.65
C ASP A 74 13.66 -30.92 -19.74
N ARG A 75 13.88 -31.45 -20.95
CA ARG A 75 14.45 -30.69 -22.07
C ARG A 75 13.62 -29.46 -22.45
N GLU A 76 12.33 -29.50 -22.17
CA GLU A 76 11.37 -28.43 -22.42
C GLU A 76 11.64 -27.20 -21.54
N PHE A 77 12.22 -27.39 -20.36
CA PHE A 77 12.50 -26.32 -19.39
C PHE A 77 13.96 -25.87 -19.35
N LEU A 78 14.88 -26.56 -20.03
CA LEU A 78 16.31 -26.20 -20.02
C LEU A 78 16.59 -24.75 -20.45
N SER A 79 15.76 -24.17 -21.32
CA SER A 79 15.92 -22.77 -21.77
C SER A 79 15.59 -21.73 -20.69
N ILE A 80 14.81 -22.11 -19.68
CA ILE A 80 14.41 -21.27 -18.55
C ILE A 80 15.00 -21.74 -17.23
N LEU A 81 15.72 -22.86 -17.24
CA LEU A 81 16.38 -23.41 -16.07
C LEU A 81 17.52 -22.49 -15.64
N GLN A 82 17.47 -22.08 -14.39
CA GLN A 82 18.55 -21.38 -13.72
C GLN A 82 19.33 -22.40 -12.89
N GLU A 83 20.58 -22.68 -13.28
CA GLU A 83 21.43 -23.67 -12.59
C GLU A 83 21.77 -23.22 -11.16
N ASP A 84 22.16 -21.95 -11.00
CA ASP A 84 22.48 -21.36 -9.70
C ASP A 84 21.26 -20.64 -9.09
N PRO A 85 20.72 -21.10 -7.96
CA PRO A 85 19.51 -20.50 -7.38
C PRO A 85 19.74 -19.03 -7.01
N LEU A 86 18.92 -18.15 -7.57
CA LEU A 86 18.95 -16.70 -7.29
C LEU A 86 18.05 -16.36 -6.09
N PRO A 87 18.47 -15.42 -5.23
CA PRO A 87 17.61 -14.95 -4.14
C PRO A 87 16.39 -14.21 -4.70
N PRO A 88 15.27 -14.14 -3.95
CA PRO A 88 14.13 -13.32 -4.32
C PRO A 88 14.56 -11.88 -4.59
N LEU A 89 14.14 -11.30 -5.73
CA LEU A 89 14.48 -9.92 -6.13
C LEU A 89 14.07 -8.88 -5.09
N ALA A 90 13.08 -9.19 -4.24
CA ALA A 90 12.68 -8.42 -3.08
C ALA A 90 13.81 -8.13 -2.08
N LEU A 91 14.82 -9.00 -2.03
CA LEU A 91 16.00 -8.92 -1.15
C LEU A 91 17.22 -8.32 -1.88
N VAL A 92 17.12 -8.11 -3.19
CA VAL A 92 18.19 -7.57 -4.02
C VAL A 92 17.96 -6.06 -4.15
N PRO A 93 18.94 -5.22 -3.75
CA PRO A 93 18.87 -3.79 -4.01
C PRO A 93 18.78 -3.52 -5.51
N PHE A 94 18.02 -2.49 -5.89
CA PHE A 94 17.92 -2.11 -7.30
C PHE A 94 19.25 -1.63 -7.85
N THR A 95 19.47 -1.97 -9.13
CA THR A 95 20.53 -1.36 -9.93
C THR A 95 20.19 0.09 -10.28
N GLU A 96 21.20 0.85 -10.72
CA GLU A 96 21.01 2.23 -11.17
C GLU A 96 20.05 2.31 -12.37
N GLU A 97 20.16 1.36 -13.30
CA GLU A 97 19.29 1.28 -14.47
C GLU A 97 17.84 1.04 -14.07
N GLU A 98 17.56 0.09 -13.19
CA GLU A 98 16.20 -0.19 -12.71
C GLU A 98 15.61 1.00 -11.95
N SER A 99 16.44 1.68 -11.15
CA SER A 99 16.05 2.88 -10.41
C SER A 99 15.67 4.01 -11.36
N ARG A 100 16.48 4.21 -12.41
CA ARG A 100 16.22 5.18 -13.48
C ARG A 100 14.92 4.85 -14.20
N GLN A 101 14.75 3.62 -14.68
CA GLN A 101 13.54 3.15 -15.38
C GLN A 101 12.26 3.30 -14.54
N ARG A 102 12.32 3.04 -13.22
CA ARG A 102 11.20 3.33 -12.30
C ARG A 102 10.91 4.82 -12.19
N GLY A 103 11.93 5.66 -12.11
CA GLY A 103 11.78 7.11 -12.16
C GLY A 103 10.99 7.58 -13.39
N TRP A 104 11.30 7.04 -14.57
CA TRP A 104 10.54 7.31 -15.80
C TRP A 104 9.08 6.82 -15.75
N ARG A 105 8.78 5.73 -15.04
CA ARG A 105 7.40 5.24 -14.85
C ARG A 105 6.57 6.11 -13.90
N ILE A 106 7.20 6.86 -13.00
CA ILE A 106 6.55 7.71 -12.00
C ILE A 106 6.38 9.15 -12.51
N LEU A 107 7.15 9.56 -13.53
CA LEU A 107 6.95 10.85 -14.17
C LEU A 107 5.62 10.86 -14.95
N PRO A 108 4.76 11.89 -14.77
CA PRO A 108 3.56 12.01 -15.57
C PRO A 108 3.97 12.17 -17.04
N LYS A 109 3.50 11.26 -17.90
CA LYS A 109 3.67 11.37 -19.34
C LYS A 109 2.95 12.65 -19.78
N LYS A 110 3.68 13.75 -19.96
CA LYS A 110 3.18 14.93 -20.65
C LYS A 110 3.05 14.55 -22.12
N LEU A 111 1.80 14.39 -22.56
CA LEU A 111 1.40 14.43 -23.97
C LEU A 111 1.40 15.89 -24.44
#